data_AF-F2RFW1-F1
#
_entry.id   AF-F2RFW1-F1
#
_cell.length_a   1.000
_cell.length_b   1.000
_cell.length_c   1.000
_cell.angle_alpha   90.00
_cell.angle_beta   90.00
_cell.angle_gamma   90.00
#
_symmetry.space_group_name_H-M   'P 1'
#
loop_
_entity.id
_entity.type
_entity.pdbx_description
1 polymer ?
#
loop_
_entity_poly.entity_id
_entity_poly.type
_entity_poly.pdbx_seq_one_letter_code
_entity_poly.pdbx_strand_id
1 'polypeptide(L)' 'MPSVRLGLDEQLTPSEVCKEYRVFSSTQALADLRWRGEGPAYIKTSPGKAGRVFYRRSAIEKWLDERTVQTGGQAA' A
#
# COMPACT_ATOMS: atom_id res chain seq x y z
N MET A 1 22.85 11.58 12.61
CA MET A 1 21.61 12.08 13.24
C MET A 1 20.45 11.22 12.77
N PRO A 2 19.75 10.48 13.64
CA PRO A 2 18.59 9.70 13.23
C PRO A 2 17.37 10.62 13.26
N SER A 3 16.95 11.12 12.11
CA SER A 3 15.69 11.88 11.99
C SER A 3 14.51 10.91 12.04
N VAL A 4 14.13 10.48 13.23
CA VAL A 4 12.87 9.77 13.47
C VAL A 4 11.75 10.80 13.30
N ARG A 5 11.06 10.79 12.16
CA ARG A 5 9.79 11.52 12.01
C ARG A 5 8.71 10.76 12.77
N LEU A 6 8.45 11.18 14.00
CA LEU A 6 7.22 10.85 14.72
C LEU A 6 6.00 11.34 13.92
N GLY A 7 5.14 10.43 13.48
CA GLY A 7 3.72 10.69 13.21
C GLY A 7 3.28 11.08 11.78
N LEU A 8 4.17 11.13 10.79
CA LEU A 8 3.76 11.34 9.39
C LEU A 8 3.72 10.00 8.67
N ASP A 9 2.52 9.42 8.55
CA ASP A 9 2.25 8.34 7.59
C ASP A 9 2.79 8.73 6.22
N GLU A 10 3.90 8.12 5.81
CA GLU A 10 4.54 8.44 4.55
C GLU A 10 3.61 8.09 3.39
N GLN A 11 3.35 9.06 2.52
CA GLN A 11 2.46 8.91 1.38
C GLN A 11 3.28 8.59 0.15
N LEU A 12 3.11 7.37 -0.35
CA LEU A 12 3.83 6.83 -1.49
C LEU A 12 2.94 6.94 -2.74
N THR A 13 3.52 7.37 -3.85
CA THR A 13 2.89 7.23 -5.17
C THR A 13 2.88 5.76 -5.61
N PRO A 14 2.02 5.35 -6.56
CA PRO A 14 1.98 3.96 -7.01
C PRO A 14 3.34 3.46 -7.51
N SER A 15 4.11 4.34 -8.14
CA SER A 15 5.47 4.04 -8.61
C SER A 15 6.45 3.83 -7.47
N GLU A 16 6.32 4.57 -6.37
CA GLU A 16 7.15 4.36 -5.17
C GLU A 16 6.75 3.09 -4.44
N VAL A 17 5.45 2.78 -4.35
CA VAL A 17 4.97 1.52 -3.77
C VAL A 17 5.57 0.31 -4.49
N CYS A 18 5.57 0.30 -5.84
CA CYS A 18 6.21 -0.78 -6.61
C CYS A 18 7.73 -0.87 -6.41
N LYS A 19 8.40 0.26 -6.12
CA LYS A 19 9.85 0.27 -5.86
C LYS A 19 10.17 -0.26 -4.46
N GLU A 20 9.39 0.14 -3.46
CA GLU A 20 9.58 -0.21 -2.06
C GLU A 20 9.13 -1.66 -1.80
N TYR A 21 7.97 -2.03 -2.33
CA TYR A 21 7.31 -3.33 -2.09
C TYR A 21 7.26 -4.14 -3.38
N ARG A 22 8.22 -5.06 -3.53
CA ARG A 22 8.32 -5.96 -4.69
C ARG A 22 7.10 -6.86 -4.91
N VAL A 23 6.21 -6.96 -3.93
CA VAL A 23 4.94 -7.70 -4.06
C VAL A 23 3.99 -7.06 -5.07
N PHE A 24 4.13 -5.75 -5.31
CA PHE A 24 3.39 -5.04 -6.35
C PHE A 24 4.26 -4.93 -7.59
N SER A 25 4.11 -5.87 -8.52
CA SER A 25 4.97 -5.96 -9.71
C SER A 25 4.89 -4.73 -10.63
N SER A 26 3.71 -4.10 -10.70
CA SER A 26 3.46 -2.95 -11.60
C SER A 26 2.40 -2.01 -11.02
N THR A 27 2.47 -0.73 -11.40
CA THR A 27 1.44 0.26 -11.09
C THR A 27 0.07 -0.14 -11.64
N GLN A 28 0.05 -0.86 -12.77
CA GLN A 28 -1.14 -1.45 -13.36
C GLN A 28 -1.77 -2.50 -12.43
N ALA A 29 -0.97 -3.41 -11.86
CA ALA A 29 -1.46 -4.41 -10.90
C ALA A 29 -2.09 -3.75 -9.65
N LEU A 30 -1.50 -2.65 -9.16
CA LEU A 30 -2.09 -1.83 -8.11
C LEU A 30 -3.43 -1.19 -8.53
N ALA A 31 -3.52 -0.71 -9.78
CA ALA A 31 -4.77 -0.15 -10.31
C ALA A 31 -5.86 -1.24 -10.42
N ASP A 32 -5.51 -2.44 -10.87
CA ASP A 32 -6.39 -3.60 -10.94
C ASP A 32 -6.88 -4.02 -9.54
N LEU A 33 -5.98 -4.10 -8.55
CA LEU A 33 -6.34 -4.37 -7.14
C LEU A 33 -7.31 -3.32 -6.59
N ARG A 34 -7.06 -2.04 -6.90
CA ARG A 34 -7.97 -0.96 -6.52
C ARG A 34 -9.33 -1.10 -7.19
N TRP A 35 -9.37 -1.46 -8.46
CA TRP A 35 -10.62 -1.65 -9.21
C TRP A 35 -11.44 -2.82 -8.67
N ARG A 36 -10.76 -3.91 -8.26
CA ARG A 36 -11.37 -5.07 -7.61
C ARG A 36 -11.84 -4.81 -6.18
N GLY A 37 -11.42 -3.70 -5.57
CA GLY A 37 -11.71 -3.39 -4.16
C GLY A 37 -10.91 -4.25 -3.17
N GLU A 38 -9.89 -4.96 -3.67
CA GLU A 38 -9.05 -5.85 -2.87
C GLU A 38 -7.69 -5.25 -2.52
N GLY A 39 -7.41 -4.01 -2.93
CA GLY A 39 -6.12 -3.34 -2.72
C GLY A 39 -6.00 -2.58 -1.39
N PRO A 40 -4.80 -2.04 -1.11
CA PRO A 40 -4.56 -1.21 0.06
C PRO A 40 -5.41 0.07 0.03
N ALA A 41 -5.67 0.64 1.21
CA ALA A 41 -6.36 1.92 1.31
C ALA A 41 -5.55 3.02 0.60
N TYR A 42 -6.25 3.81 -0.22
CA TYR A 42 -5.65 4.85 -1.03
C TYR A 42 -6.30 6.20 -0.76
N ILE A 43 -5.53 7.26 -0.98
CA ILE A 43 -5.96 8.64 -0.90
C ILE A 43 -6.03 9.18 -2.32
N LYS A 44 -7.18 9.74 -2.68
CA LYS A 44 -7.34 10.47 -3.94
C LYS A 44 -7.33 11.97 -3.63
N THR A 45 -6.40 12.72 -4.22
CA THR A 45 -6.26 14.16 -3.91
C THR A 45 -7.29 15.05 -4.60
N SER A 46 -7.95 14.56 -5.64
CA SER A 46 -9.01 15.31 -6.33
C SER A 46 -10.11 14.38 -6.81
N PRO A 47 -11.39 14.80 -6.76
CA PRO A 47 -12.50 14.00 -7.27
C PRO A 47 -12.42 13.77 -8.79
N GLY A 48 -11.70 14.61 -9.55
CA GLY A 48 -11.59 14.51 -11.01
C GLY A 48 -10.77 13.32 -11.54
N LYS A 49 -10.76 13.14 -12.87
CA LYS A 49 -9.95 12.11 -13.58
C LYS A 49 -8.44 12.30 -13.40
N ALA A 50 -7.98 13.53 -13.12
CA ALA A 50 -6.58 13.85 -12.89
C ALA A 50 -6.14 13.73 -11.41
N GLY A 51 -7.04 13.30 -10.52
CA GLY A 51 -6.71 13.15 -9.10
C GLY A 51 -5.61 12.13 -8.90
N ARG A 52 -4.48 12.57 -8.36
CA ARG A 52 -3.36 11.69 -8.02
C ARG A 52 -3.76 10.77 -6.88
N VAL A 53 -3.22 9.55 -6.96
CA VAL A 53 -3.46 8.49 -6.00
C VAL A 53 -2.22 8.34 -5.16
N PHE A 54 -2.39 8.35 -3.84
CA PHE A 54 -1.33 8.10 -2.89
C PHE A 54 -1.73 6.97 -1.98
N TYR A 55 -0.76 6.21 -1.51
CA TYR A 55 -0.94 5.15 -0.54
C TYR A 55 -0.17 5.51 0.71
N ARG A 56 -0.79 5.35 1.88
CA ARG A 56 -0.03 5.45 3.12
C ARG A 56 0.79 4.19 3.31
N ARG A 57 2.05 4.33 3.71
CA ARG A 57 2.92 3.20 4.04
C ARG A 57 2.25 2.23 5.01
N SER A 58 1.70 2.73 6.13
CA SER A 58 1.04 1.88 7.13
C SER A 58 -0.24 1.21 6.63
N ALA A 59 -0.94 1.79 5.64
CA ALA A 59 -2.09 1.13 5.02
C ALA A 59 -1.66 -0.05 4.13
N ILE A 60 -0.52 0.08 3.44
CA ILE A 60 0.06 -1.02 2.66
C ILE A 60 0.54 -2.13 3.60
N GLU A 61 1.27 -1.77 4.66
CA GLU A 61 1.79 -2.74 5.63
C GLU A 61 0.66 -3.51 6.31
N LYS A 62 -0.40 -2.81 6.75
CA LYS A 62 -1.60 -3.47 7.30
C LYS A 62 -2.23 -4.44 6.31
N TRP A 63 -2.36 -4.03 5.05
CA TRP A 63 -2.92 -4.88 3.99
C TRP A 63 -2.04 -6.11 3.72
N LEU A 64 -0.71 -5.96 3.78
CA LEU A 64 0.23 -7.06 3.66
C LEU A 64 0.13 -8.01 4.85
N ASP A 65 0.03 -7.47 6.07
CA ASP A 65 -0.11 -8.26 7.30
C ASP A 65 -1.40 -9.10 7.27
N GLU A 66 -2.53 -8.51 6.88
CA GLU A 66 -3.81 -9.21 6.69
C GLU A 66 -3.73 -10.35 5.66
N ARG A 67 -2.81 -10.26 4.69
CA ARG A 67 -2.58 -11.28 3.65
C ARG A 67 -1.37 -12.18 3.94
N THR A 68 -0.63 -11.89 5.00
CA THR A 68 0.54 -12.68 5.37
C THR A 68 0.04 -13.92 6.10
N VAL A 69 0.11 -15.06 5.42
CA VAL A 69 -0.17 -16.35 6.05
C VAL A 69 1.01 -16.69 6.96
N GLN A 70 0.82 -16.55 8.28
CA GLN A 70 1.78 -17.02 9.26
C GLN A 70 1.70 -18.55 9.33
N THR A 71 2.56 -19.24 8.58
CA THR A 71 2.80 -20.67 8.79
C THR A 71 3.54 -20.85 10.11
N GLY A 72 2.77 -21.08 11.18
CA GLY A 72 3.31 -21.22 12.53
C GLY A 72 2.24 -21.24 13.62
N GLY A 73 1.34 -22.23 13.59
CA GLY A 73 0.60 -22.63 14.79
C GLY A 73 -0.91 -22.84 14.68
N GLN A 74 -1.36 -23.76 13.83
CA GLN A 74 -2.41 -24.70 14.25
C GLN A 74 -2.34 -25.97 13.40
N ALA A 75 -1.51 -26.91 13.85
CA ALA A 75 -1.89 -28.30 13.76
C ALA A 75 -2.90 -28.52 14.90
N ALA A 76 -4.16 -28.80 14.53
CA ALA A 76 -5.16 -29.38 15.42
C ALA A 76 -5.97 -30.36 14.59
#